data_AF-A0A0D0DN64-F1
#
_entry.id   AF-A0A0D0DN64-F1
#
_cell.length_a   1.000
_cell.length_b   1.000
_cell.length_c   1.000
_cell.angle_alpha   90.00
_cell.angle_beta   90.00
_cell.angle_gamma   90.00
#
_symmetry.space_group_name_H-M   'P 1'
#
loop_
_entity.id
_entity.type
_entity.pdbx_description
1 polymer ?
#
loop_
_entity_poly.entity_id
_entity_poly.type
_entity_poly.pdbx_seq_one_letter_code
_entity_poly.pdbx_strand_id
1 'polypeptide(L)'
;YCQKHCNPVFFPELIQDGKWHFNTSICEQTNVWLGGYQAILQNISVHRYNFYLDELIKRWNHFVIQQLEKNEQEPWIIPEVAIFPPPY
;
A
#
# COMPACT_ATOMS: atom_id res chain seq x y z
N TYR A 1 7.21 -17.11 -13.40
CA TYR A 1 7.62 -17.71 -12.12
C TYR A 1 6.69 -17.29 -10.96
N CYS A 2 6.27 -16.02 -10.86
CA CYS A 2 5.38 -15.50 -9.80
C CYS A 2 4.08 -16.32 -9.55
N GLN A 3 3.41 -16.78 -10.61
CA GLN A 3 2.15 -17.55 -10.53
C GLN A 3 2.29 -18.96 -9.93
N LYS A 4 3.51 -19.53 -9.86
CA LYS A 4 3.71 -20.92 -9.39
C LYS A 4 3.76 -21.05 -7.86
N HIS A 5 4.17 -19.99 -7.15
CA HIS A 5 4.37 -20.00 -5.70
C HIS A 5 3.67 -18.85 -4.97
N CYS A 6 3.26 -17.79 -5.69
CA CYS A 6 2.58 -16.62 -5.13
C CYS A 6 1.19 -16.42 -5.72
N ASN A 7 0.51 -17.50 -6.12
CA ASN A 7 -0.88 -17.38 -6.58
C ASN A 7 -1.79 -17.18 -5.35
N PRO A 8 -2.42 -16.01 -5.20
CA PRO A 8 -3.22 -15.67 -4.02
C PRO A 8 -4.47 -16.55 -3.86
N VAL A 9 -4.87 -17.29 -4.91
CA VAL A 9 -5.97 -18.28 -4.85
C VAL A 9 -5.66 -19.44 -3.91
N PHE A 10 -4.38 -19.71 -3.61
CA PHE A 10 -3.99 -20.77 -2.68
C PHE A 10 -4.09 -20.36 -1.20
N PHE A 11 -4.46 -19.12 -0.89
CA PHE A 11 -4.54 -18.58 0.47
C PHE A 11 -6.00 -18.20 0.78
N PRO A 12 -6.85 -19.16 1.21
CA PRO A 12 -8.27 -18.95 1.43
C PRO A 12 -8.57 -17.90 2.51
N GLU A 13 -7.64 -17.63 3.43
CA GLU A 13 -7.71 -16.55 4.41
C GLU A 13 -7.76 -15.15 3.78
N LEU A 14 -7.37 -15.03 2.51
CA LEU A 14 -7.41 -13.77 1.78
C LEU A 14 -8.74 -13.52 1.05
N ILE A 15 -9.69 -14.44 1.15
CA ILE A 15 -11.03 -14.33 0.57
C ILE A 15 -12.06 -14.32 1.70
N GLN A 16 -12.79 -13.21 1.82
CA GLN A 16 -13.91 -13.08 2.76
C GLN A 16 -15.19 -12.85 1.97
N ASP A 17 -16.22 -13.67 2.24
CA ASP A 17 -17.55 -13.59 1.61
C ASP A 17 -17.51 -13.58 0.06
N GLY A 18 -16.57 -14.33 -0.51
CA GLY A 18 -16.38 -14.42 -1.97
C GLY A 18 -15.74 -13.18 -2.60
N LYS A 19 -15.27 -12.22 -1.80
CA LYS A 19 -14.49 -11.05 -2.24
C LYS A 19 -13.07 -11.14 -1.70
N TRP A 20 -12.11 -10.59 -2.45
CA TRP A 20 -10.75 -10.43 -1.95
C TRP A 20 -10.76 -9.49 -0.74
N HIS A 21 -10.23 -9.98 0.37
CA HIS A 21 -10.14 -9.22 1.62
C HIS A 21 -9.13 -8.06 1.51
N PHE A 22 -8.18 -8.16 0.57
CA PHE A 22 -7.20 -7.12 0.28
C PHE A 22 -7.47 -6.50 -1.10
N ASN A 23 -7.35 -5.18 -1.20
CA ASN A 23 -7.54 -4.45 -2.44
C ASN A 23 -6.30 -4.61 -3.33
N THR A 24 -6.36 -5.56 -4.25
CA THR A 24 -5.27 -5.87 -5.19
C THR A 24 -4.80 -4.65 -5.98
N SER A 25 -5.69 -3.70 -6.29
CA SER A 25 -5.34 -2.47 -7.01
C SER A 25 -4.46 -1.52 -6.18
N ILE A 26 -4.71 -1.43 -4.87
CA ILE A 26 -3.87 -0.65 -3.95
C ILE A 26 -2.50 -1.31 -3.80
N CYS A 27 -2.45 -2.65 -3.69
CA CYS A 27 -1.21 -3.41 -3.69
C CYS A 27 -0.43 -3.26 -5.01
N GLU A 28 -1.10 -3.22 -6.16
CA GLU A 28 -0.45 -2.99 -7.46
C GLU A 28 0.16 -1.60 -7.57
N GLN A 29 -0.57 -0.54 -7.17
CA GLN A 29 -0.02 0.82 -7.17
C GLN A 29 1.18 0.95 -6.22
N THR A 30 1.10 0.29 -5.07
CA THR A 30 2.19 0.24 -4.08
C THR A 30 3.39 -0.53 -4.65
N ASN A 31 3.15 -1.63 -5.38
CA ASN A 31 4.19 -2.42 -6.04
C ASN A 31 4.85 -1.70 -7.22
N VAL A 32 4.13 -0.83 -7.95
CA VAL A 32 4.75 0.00 -9.01
C VAL A 32 5.78 0.94 -8.42
N TRP A 33 5.48 1.55 -7.27
CA TRP A 33 6.40 2.45 -6.60
C TRP A 33 7.56 1.72 -5.91
N LEU A 34 7.28 0.56 -5.30
CA LEU A 34 8.30 -0.31 -4.71
C LEU A 34 9.19 -1.01 -5.74
N GLY A 35 8.74 -1.14 -6.99
CA GLY A 35 9.49 -1.76 -8.07
C GLY A 35 10.85 -1.12 -8.30
N GLY A 36 10.95 0.21 -8.14
CA GLY A 36 12.22 0.95 -8.23
C GLY A 36 13.21 0.65 -7.08
N TYR A 37 12.71 0.14 -5.95
CA TYR A 37 13.49 -0.18 -4.76
C TYR A 37 13.64 -1.69 -4.52
N GLN A 38 13.12 -2.52 -5.44
CA GLN A 38 13.03 -3.96 -5.26
C GLN A 38 14.40 -4.63 -5.05
N ALA A 39 15.47 -4.10 -5.65
CA ALA A 39 16.83 -4.61 -5.44
C ALA A 39 17.32 -4.44 -3.99
N ILE A 40 16.91 -3.35 -3.32
CA ILE A 40 17.24 -3.10 -1.92
C ILE A 40 16.37 -4.00 -1.04
N LEU A 41 15.06 -4.07 -1.33
CA LEU A 41 14.07 -4.74 -0.50
C LEU A 41 14.22 -6.27 -0.43
N GLN A 42 14.78 -6.90 -1.47
CA GLN A 42 14.89 -8.36 -1.58
C GLN A 42 15.75 -9.03 -0.49
N ASN A 43 16.68 -8.30 0.13
CA ASN A 43 17.64 -8.87 1.09
C ASN A 43 17.55 -8.23 2.50
N ILE A 44 16.38 -7.73 2.88
CA ILE A 44 16.21 -7.04 4.18
C ILE A 44 15.27 -7.81 5.10
N SER A 45 15.56 -7.78 6.40
CA SER A 45 14.70 -8.41 7.40
C SER A 45 13.35 -7.73 7.48
N VAL A 46 12.31 -8.47 7.87
CA VAL A 46 10.93 -7.97 7.97
C VAL A 46 10.83 -6.67 8.78
N HIS A 47 11.57 -6.54 9.88
CA HIS A 47 11.57 -5.31 10.67
C HIS A 47 12.12 -4.10 9.90
N ARG A 48 13.20 -4.30 9.12
CA ARG A 48 13.76 -3.24 8.27
C ARG A 48 12.83 -2.93 7.10
N TYR A 49 12.13 -3.94 6.59
CA TYR A 49 11.12 -3.80 5.54
C TYR A 49 9.97 -2.90 6.00
N ASN A 50 9.39 -3.18 7.15
CA ASN A 50 8.31 -2.37 7.71
C ASN A 50 8.75 -0.94 7.99
N PHE A 51 9.91 -0.76 8.64
CA PHE A 51 10.46 0.58 8.88
C PHE A 51 10.69 1.36 7.58
N TYR A 52 11.24 0.67 6.56
CA TYR A 52 11.51 1.29 5.27
C TYR A 52 10.21 1.72 4.57
N LEU A 53 9.17 0.89 4.61
CA LEU A 53 7.85 1.23 4.09
C LEU A 53 7.26 2.46 4.81
N ASP A 54 7.30 2.48 6.14
CA ASP A 54 6.78 3.61 6.93
C ASP A 54 7.48 4.92 6.55
N GLU A 55 8.81 4.90 6.47
CA GLU A 55 9.59 6.09 6.13
C GLU A 55 9.37 6.54 4.69
N LEU A 56 9.26 5.59 3.76
CA LEU A 56 8.94 5.88 2.37
C LEU A 56 7.56 6.50 2.22
N ILE A 57 6.54 5.96 2.88
CA ILE A 57 5.18 6.50 2.86
C ILE A 57 5.15 7.92 3.42
N LYS A 58 5.81 8.17 4.55
CA LYS A 58 5.91 9.54 5.13
C LYS A 58 6.56 10.51 4.15
N ARG A 59 7.67 10.14 3.52
CA ARG A 59 8.37 10.99 2.53
C ARG A 59 7.50 11.26 1.32
N TRP A 60 6.78 10.25 0.82
CA TRP A 60 5.87 10.42 -0.30
C TRP A 60 4.72 11.37 0.04
N ASN A 61 4.11 11.23 1.21
CA ASN A 61 3.06 12.13 1.67
C ASN A 61 3.55 13.58 1.73
N HIS A 62 4.74 13.83 2.29
CA HIS A 62 5.34 15.16 2.28
C HIS A 62 5.57 15.68 0.86
N PHE A 63 6.09 14.85 -0.05
CA PHE A 63 6.29 15.23 -1.44
C PHE A 63 4.96 15.60 -2.12
N VAL A 64 3.92 14.78 -1.95
CA VAL A 64 2.59 15.02 -2.53
C VAL A 64 1.99 16.33 -2.01
N ILE A 65 2.06 16.58 -0.70
CA ILE A 65 1.60 17.84 -0.10
C ILE A 65 2.34 19.03 -0.74
N GLN A 66 3.66 18.96 -0.85
CA GLN A 66 4.45 20.02 -1.49
C GLN A 66 4.09 20.25 -2.97
N GLN A 67 3.77 19.19 -3.72
CA GLN A 67 3.32 19.33 -5.12
C GLN A 67 1.92 19.94 -5.21
N LEU A 68 1.01 19.55 -4.30
CA LEU A 68 -0.33 20.12 -4.23
C LEU A 68 -0.29 21.60 -3.88
N GLU A 69 0.53 22.00 -2.91
CA GLU A 69 0.77 23.42 -2.57
C GLU A 69 1.28 24.22 -3.77
N LYS A 70 2.24 23.68 -4.53
CA LYS A 70 2.75 24.33 -5.75
C LYS A 70 1.70 24.51 -6.83
N ASN A 71 0.72 23.61 -6.88
CA ASN A 71 -0.35 23.64 -7.88
C ASN A 71 -1.62 24.36 -7.36
N GLU A 72 -1.58 24.96 -6.17
CA GLU A 72 -2.74 25.59 -5.51
C GLU A 72 -3.93 24.61 -5.33
N GLN A 73 -3.63 23.34 -5.11
CA GLN A 73 -4.61 22.28 -4.90
C GLN A 73 -4.61 21.81 -3.44
N GLU A 74 -5.78 21.46 -2.92
CA GLU A 74 -5.90 20.92 -1.57
C GLU A 74 -6.05 19.38 -1.60
N PRO A 75 -5.38 18.65 -0.70
CA PRO A 75 -5.59 17.21 -0.56
C PRO A 75 -7.03 16.91 -0.17
N TRP A 76 -7.61 15.86 -0.74
CA TRP A 76 -8.92 15.39 -0.29
C TRP A 76 -8.77 14.69 1.08
N ILE A 77 -9.27 15.33 2.14
CA ILE A 77 -9.24 14.79 3.49
C ILE A 77 -10.52 13.97 3.74
N ILE A 78 -10.34 12.67 3.98
CA ILE A 78 -11.42 11.76 4.31
C ILE A 78 -11.54 11.66 5.83
N PRO A 79 -12.71 11.93 6.43
CA PRO A 79 -12.93 11.67 7.84
C PRO A 79 -12.70 10.18 8.17
N GLU A 80 -12.06 9.89 9.29
CA GLU A 80 -11.76 8.50 9.73
C GLU A 80 -13.02 7.63 9.76
N VAL A 81 -14.15 8.19 10.21
CA VAL A 81 -15.47 7.53 10.27
C VAL A 81 -15.98 7.09 8.89
N ALA A 82 -15.56 7.73 7.81
CA ALA A 82 -15.95 7.36 6.46
C ALA A 82 -15.08 6.19 5.92
N ILE A 83 -13.88 5.98 6.48
CA ILE A 83 -13.00 4.86 6.12
C ILE A 83 -13.30 3.64 7.00
N PHE A 84 -13.47 3.86 8.30
CA PHE A 84 -13.72 2.84 9.31
C PHE A 84 -15.08 3.10 9.98
N PRO A 85 -16.20 2.72 9.33
CA PRO A 85 -17.50 2.86 9.96
C PRO A 85 -17.57 1.97 11.21
N PRO A 86 -18.22 2.43 12.30
CA PRO A 86 -18.37 1.63 13.50
C PRO A 86 -19.11 0.31 13.19
N PRO A 87 -18.75 -0.80 13.86
CA PRO A 87 -19.48 -2.05 13.72
C PRO A 87 -20.92 -1.83 14.23
N TYR A 88 -21.91 -2.13 13.37
CA TYR A 88 -23.32 -2.14 13.73
C TYR A 88 -23.64 -3.20 14.77
#